data_AF-A0A3L7SHS1-F1
#
_entry.id   AF-A0A3L7SHS1-F1
#
_cell.length_a   1.000
_cell.length_b   1.000
_cell.length_c   1.000
_cell.angle_alpha   90.00
_cell.angle_beta   90.00
_cell.angle_gamma   90.00
#
_symmetry.space_group_name_H-M   'P 1'
#
loop_
_entity.id
_entity.type
_entity.pdbx_description
1 polymer ?
#
loop_
_entity_poly.entity_id
_entity_poly.type
_entity_poly.pdbx_seq_one_letter_code
_entity_poly.pdbx_strand_id
1 'polypeptide(L)'
;MDRAILLCRPDGQAALTDGTRLDPLPILTAAAELFGLGLVGSTGAYLQAVRRAVAGKPPRRGRPEIATMPSSQSDWARFALLRSDWSVDADSVAITHHQPLPQLDVTALGRSLIHGDWNLKLTIGGVPVELAEEWSCVCWQSDPDADYIELQMAGPGKLRVERLVLLSRKERFLVVADSVSGVPLADASPRIRGAEGVRQRIEYESRLSLSPGMVGACDGTTREGRINGNRLKARIFPLGIPQDRVLSTPHQLSIEGNQVILKHVAEGEGLFAPLVFVWHPERTRVETTWRKLTVTENGQVVGPDAGVGYRLKLGDYQLLVTRTLKKSGHSRACLGHHTFNETVFATFDANGEIEPILMVE
;
A
#
# COMPACT_ATOMS: atom_id res chain seq x y z
N MET A 1 -2.57 -25.53 6.03
CA MET A 1 -3.51 -25.32 7.15
C MET A 1 -3.23 -24.00 7.86
N ASP A 2 -2.02 -23.79 8.38
CA ASP A 2 -1.64 -22.58 9.14
C ASP A 2 -1.96 -21.25 8.44
N ARG A 3 -1.64 -21.16 7.14
CA ARG A 3 -1.95 -19.98 6.32
C ARG A 3 -3.45 -19.72 6.20
N ALA A 4 -4.26 -20.77 6.11
CA ALA A 4 -5.72 -20.65 6.02
C ALA A 4 -6.33 -20.20 7.36
N ILE A 5 -5.74 -20.60 8.49
CA ILE A 5 -6.15 -20.12 9.82
C ILE A 5 -5.97 -18.60 9.92
N LEU A 6 -4.84 -18.07 9.47
CA LEU A 6 -4.56 -16.62 9.49
C LEU A 6 -5.46 -15.78 8.56
N LEU A 7 -6.10 -16.42 7.57
CA LEU A 7 -7.10 -15.80 6.71
C LEU A 7 -8.48 -15.71 7.35
N CYS A 8 -8.71 -16.37 8.49
CA CYS A 8 -9.92 -16.20 9.27
C CYS A 8 -9.83 -14.90 10.07
N ARG A 9 -10.65 -13.92 9.71
CA ARG A 9 -10.72 -12.61 10.36
C ARG A 9 -11.29 -12.73 11.78
N PRO A 10 -11.15 -11.69 12.61
CA PRO A 10 -11.59 -11.73 14.01
C PRO A 10 -13.11 -11.82 14.19
N ASP A 11 -13.87 -11.50 13.14
CA ASP A 11 -15.32 -11.68 13.07
C ASP A 11 -15.73 -13.11 12.65
N GLY A 12 -14.75 -14.00 12.46
CA GLY A 12 -14.94 -15.39 12.04
C GLY A 12 -15.06 -15.58 10.53
N GLN A 13 -15.06 -14.51 9.74
CA GLN A 13 -15.22 -14.60 8.28
C GLN A 13 -13.88 -14.81 7.59
N ALA A 14 -13.89 -15.44 6.42
CA ALA A 14 -12.70 -15.48 5.57
C ALA A 14 -12.38 -14.09 4.98
N ALA A 15 -11.10 -13.72 4.97
CA ALA A 15 -10.59 -12.62 4.15
C ALA A 15 -10.72 -12.96 2.66
N LEU A 16 -10.73 -11.93 1.80
CA LEU A 16 -10.83 -12.06 0.34
C LEU A 16 -12.11 -12.78 -0.13
N THR A 17 -13.21 -12.57 0.57
CA THR A 17 -14.55 -13.03 0.17
C THR A 17 -15.24 -11.96 -0.65
N ASP A 18 -15.79 -12.28 -1.82
CA ASP A 18 -16.50 -11.35 -2.73
C ASP A 18 -17.83 -10.76 -2.21
N GLY A 19 -17.97 -10.60 -0.89
CA GLY A 19 -19.22 -10.32 -0.19
C GLY A 19 -19.97 -11.59 0.20
N THR A 20 -19.59 -12.77 -0.29
CA THR A 20 -20.11 -14.04 0.19
C THR A 20 -19.61 -14.30 1.61
N ARG A 21 -20.55 -14.37 2.57
CA ARG A 21 -20.20 -14.69 3.95
C ARG A 21 -19.78 -16.16 4.07
N LEU A 22 -18.48 -16.40 4.05
CA LEU A 22 -17.89 -17.70 4.39
C LEU A 22 -17.53 -17.71 5.87
N ASP A 23 -18.04 -18.70 6.61
CA ASP A 23 -17.69 -18.99 8.00
C ASP A 23 -16.74 -20.20 8.04
N PRO A 24 -15.42 -19.99 7.82
CA PRO A 24 -14.45 -21.07 7.83
C PRO A 24 -14.17 -21.60 9.23
N LEU A 25 -14.57 -20.91 10.31
CA LEU A 25 -14.10 -21.18 11.66
C LEU A 25 -14.42 -22.61 12.16
N PRO A 26 -15.62 -23.19 11.95
CA PRO A 26 -15.90 -24.57 12.33
C PRO A 26 -15.00 -25.58 11.61
N ILE A 27 -14.82 -25.40 10.30
CA ILE A 27 -13.98 -26.28 9.46
C ILE A 27 -12.52 -26.17 9.88
N LEU A 28 -12.03 -24.94 10.09
CA LEU A 28 -10.65 -24.70 10.51
C LEU A 28 -10.37 -25.29 11.89
N THR A 29 -11.34 -25.23 12.80
CA THR A 29 -11.23 -25.83 14.14
C THR A 29 -11.15 -27.34 14.06
N ALA A 30 -12.06 -27.98 13.33
CA ALA A 30 -12.07 -29.44 13.16
C ALA A 30 -10.79 -29.94 12.48
N ALA A 31 -10.31 -29.24 11.45
CA ALA A 31 -9.07 -29.60 10.78
C ALA A 31 -7.85 -29.41 11.70
N ALA A 32 -7.79 -28.34 12.50
CA ALA A 32 -6.70 -28.15 13.47
C ALA A 32 -6.64 -29.29 14.50
N GLU A 33 -7.80 -29.74 14.99
CA GLU A 33 -7.92 -30.91 15.88
C GLU A 33 -7.46 -32.20 15.18
N LEU A 34 -7.91 -32.43 13.94
CA LEU A 34 -7.54 -33.62 13.15
C LEU A 34 -6.04 -33.72 12.87
N PHE A 35 -5.39 -32.59 12.55
CA PHE A 35 -3.96 -32.54 12.25
C PHE A 35 -3.08 -32.43 13.49
N GLY A 36 -3.65 -32.46 14.71
CA GLY A 36 -2.87 -32.27 15.93
C GLY A 36 -2.19 -30.90 16.01
N LEU A 37 -2.66 -29.92 15.23
CA LEU A 37 -2.27 -28.50 15.30
C LEU A 37 -2.94 -27.87 16.52
N GLY A 38 -2.75 -28.50 17.69
CA GLY A 38 -3.41 -28.17 18.93
C GLY A 38 -3.08 -26.76 19.42
N LEU A 39 -3.33 -26.50 20.71
CA LEU A 39 -3.13 -25.20 21.36
C LEU A 39 -1.67 -24.70 21.40
N VAL A 40 -0.73 -25.42 20.79
CA VAL A 40 0.71 -25.18 20.89
C VAL A 40 1.18 -24.43 19.64
N GLY A 41 1.85 -23.30 19.85
CA GLY A 41 2.35 -22.43 18.77
C GLY A 41 1.38 -21.31 18.40
N SER A 42 1.92 -20.33 17.66
CA SER A 42 1.24 -19.06 17.39
C SER A 42 -0.06 -19.23 16.58
N THR A 43 -0.10 -20.18 15.65
CA THR A 43 -1.28 -20.49 14.82
C THR A 43 -2.45 -21.00 15.66
N GLY A 44 -2.22 -21.99 16.53
CA GLY A 44 -3.24 -22.54 17.41
C GLY A 44 -3.75 -21.50 18.41
N ALA A 45 -2.84 -20.69 18.96
CA ALA A 45 -3.18 -19.58 19.84
C ALA A 45 -4.07 -18.53 19.13
N TYR A 46 -3.75 -18.18 17.88
CA TYR A 46 -4.56 -17.28 17.07
C TYR A 46 -5.97 -17.85 16.82
N LEU A 47 -6.07 -19.11 16.38
CA LEU A 47 -7.36 -19.77 16.12
C LEU A 47 -8.27 -19.73 17.36
N GLN A 48 -7.72 -19.98 18.54
CA GLN A 48 -8.47 -19.89 19.79
C GLN A 48 -8.90 -18.46 20.13
N ALA A 49 -8.02 -17.49 19.86
CA ALA A 49 -8.35 -16.09 20.07
C ALA A 49 -9.51 -15.65 19.14
N VAL A 50 -9.54 -16.11 17.88
CA VAL A 50 -10.68 -15.89 16.96
C VAL A 50 -11.95 -16.52 17.50
N ARG A 51 -11.92 -17.80 17.95
CA ARG A 51 -13.08 -18.47 18.58
C ARG A 51 -13.64 -17.67 19.76
N ARG A 52 -12.75 -17.12 20.59
CA ARG A 52 -13.16 -16.29 21.72
C ARG A 52 -13.78 -14.97 21.28
N ALA A 53 -13.19 -14.30 20.29
CA ALA A 53 -13.69 -13.04 19.76
C ALA A 53 -15.11 -13.20 19.18
N VAL A 54 -15.34 -14.24 18.36
CA VAL A 54 -16.67 -14.59 17.82
C VAL A 54 -17.67 -14.88 18.94
N ALA A 55 -17.24 -15.55 20.01
CA ALA A 55 -18.06 -15.80 21.20
C ALA A 55 -18.25 -14.56 22.12
N GLY A 56 -17.79 -13.37 21.72
CA GLY A 56 -17.90 -12.13 22.50
C GLY A 56 -17.04 -12.10 23.77
N LYS A 57 -16.08 -13.02 23.90
CA LYS A 57 -15.19 -13.10 25.07
C LYS A 57 -14.02 -12.14 24.90
N PRO A 58 -13.56 -11.49 25.98
CA PRO A 58 -12.43 -10.58 25.89
C PRO A 58 -11.16 -11.31 25.44
N PRO A 59 -10.30 -10.63 24.65
CA PRO A 59 -9.01 -11.16 24.27
C PRO A 59 -8.15 -11.38 25.53
N ARG A 60 -7.30 -12.41 25.51
CA ARG A 60 -6.25 -12.53 26.53
C ARG A 60 -5.22 -11.43 26.27
N ARG A 61 -4.91 -10.63 27.29
CA ARG A 61 -3.91 -9.57 27.20
C ARG A 61 -2.52 -10.20 27.11
N GLY A 62 -1.76 -9.78 26.10
CA GLY A 62 -0.38 -10.18 25.86
C GLY A 62 -0.07 -10.04 24.38
N ARG A 63 0.92 -9.21 24.03
CA ARG A 63 1.48 -9.21 22.67
C ARG A 63 2.43 -10.40 22.62
N PRO A 64 2.17 -11.45 21.81
CA PRO A 64 3.11 -12.54 21.68
C PRO A 64 4.42 -11.98 21.14
N GLU A 65 5.54 -12.38 21.72
CA GLU A 65 6.84 -12.16 21.10
C GLU A 65 6.84 -12.87 19.73
N ILE A 66 7.25 -12.16 18.68
CA ILE A 66 7.21 -12.69 17.31
C ILE A 66 8.40 -13.65 17.14
N ALA A 67 8.22 -14.90 17.55
CA ALA A 67 9.20 -15.96 17.27
C ALA A 67 9.17 -16.39 15.79
N THR A 68 8.01 -16.28 15.15
CA THR A 68 7.80 -16.58 13.72
C THR A 68 7.00 -15.47 13.08
N MET A 69 7.39 -15.03 11.89
CA MET A 69 6.66 -13.98 11.19
C MET A 69 5.25 -14.47 10.80
N PRO A 70 4.19 -13.73 11.12
CA PRO A 70 2.81 -14.09 10.82
C PRO A 70 2.40 -13.79 9.36
N SER A 71 3.40 -13.71 8.47
CA SER A 71 3.29 -13.19 7.12
C SER A 71 3.79 -14.24 6.14
N SER A 72 3.22 -14.29 4.95
CA SER A 72 3.60 -15.29 3.95
C SER A 72 3.30 -14.84 2.54
N GLN A 73 4.09 -15.31 1.58
CA GLN A 73 3.87 -15.11 0.16
C GLN A 73 3.93 -16.46 -0.56
N SER A 74 3.21 -16.58 -1.67
CA SER A 74 3.29 -17.73 -2.57
C SER A 74 3.02 -17.31 -4.01
N ASP A 75 4.04 -17.45 -4.86
CA ASP A 75 3.90 -17.28 -6.31
C ASP A 75 2.92 -18.28 -6.92
N TRP A 76 2.99 -19.55 -6.48
CA TRP A 76 2.09 -20.60 -6.96
C TRP A 76 0.62 -20.29 -6.68
N ALA A 77 0.30 -19.83 -5.47
CA ALA A 77 -1.07 -19.45 -5.11
C ALA A 77 -1.44 -18.02 -5.55
N ARG A 78 -0.47 -17.27 -6.12
CA ARG A 78 -0.59 -15.83 -6.43
C ARG A 78 -1.22 -15.05 -5.27
N PHE A 79 -0.64 -15.24 -4.10
CA PHE A 79 -1.19 -14.77 -2.83
C PHE A 79 -0.10 -14.25 -1.90
N ALA A 80 -0.43 -13.22 -1.13
CA ALA A 80 0.37 -12.76 0.00
C ALA A 80 -0.50 -12.35 1.20
N LEU A 81 0.02 -12.58 2.39
CA LEU A 81 -0.50 -12.10 3.66
C LEU A 81 0.57 -11.29 4.37
N LEU A 82 0.35 -9.98 4.48
CA LEU A 82 1.09 -9.08 5.34
C LEU A 82 0.34 -8.99 6.67
N ARG A 83 1.04 -9.03 7.80
CA ARG A 83 0.41 -9.05 9.11
C ARG A 83 1.33 -8.54 10.20
N SER A 84 0.85 -7.65 11.07
CA SER A 84 1.67 -6.99 12.09
C SER A 84 2.16 -7.94 13.19
N ASP A 85 1.30 -8.83 13.68
CA ASP A 85 1.60 -9.85 14.71
C ASP A 85 0.50 -10.94 14.75
N TRP A 86 0.60 -11.86 15.70
CA TRP A 86 -0.35 -12.98 15.88
C TRP A 86 -1.59 -12.64 16.71
N SER A 87 -1.79 -11.38 17.11
CA SER A 87 -2.99 -10.99 17.86
C SER A 87 -4.25 -11.01 16.97
N VAL A 88 -5.43 -11.07 17.58
CA VAL A 88 -6.70 -10.97 16.83
C VAL A 88 -6.97 -9.57 16.32
N ASP A 89 -6.43 -8.55 16.96
CA ASP A 89 -6.53 -7.16 16.51
C ASP A 89 -5.33 -6.72 15.67
N ALA A 90 -4.51 -7.67 15.21
CA ALA A 90 -3.40 -7.37 14.31
C ALA A 90 -3.90 -6.68 13.06
N ASP A 91 -3.06 -5.78 12.56
CA ASP A 91 -3.25 -5.18 11.26
C ASP A 91 -2.82 -6.20 10.21
N SER A 92 -3.57 -6.34 9.12
CA SER A 92 -3.22 -7.29 8.06
C SER A 92 -3.70 -6.84 6.68
N VAL A 93 -2.97 -7.25 5.65
CA VAL A 93 -3.35 -7.11 4.26
C VAL A 93 -3.23 -8.46 3.59
N ALA A 94 -4.37 -9.03 3.18
CA ALA A 94 -4.39 -10.18 2.29
C ALA A 94 -4.49 -9.69 0.85
N ILE A 95 -3.67 -10.25 -0.04
CA ILE A 95 -3.57 -9.85 -1.44
C ILE A 95 -3.64 -11.08 -2.32
N THR A 96 -4.55 -11.09 -3.28
CA THR A 96 -4.54 -12.05 -4.39
C THR A 96 -4.27 -11.35 -5.69
N HIS A 97 -3.48 -11.98 -6.56
CA HIS A 97 -3.09 -11.45 -7.86
C HIS A 97 -3.18 -12.50 -8.97
N HIS A 98 -4.11 -13.45 -8.83
CA HIS A 98 -4.44 -14.43 -9.86
C HIS A 98 -5.48 -13.95 -10.87
N GLN A 99 -6.29 -12.95 -10.50
CA GLN A 99 -7.25 -12.30 -11.38
C GLN A 99 -6.58 -11.18 -12.20
N PRO A 100 -7.22 -10.66 -13.27
CA PRO A 100 -6.67 -9.56 -14.07
C PRO A 100 -6.28 -8.32 -13.24
N LEU A 101 -7.01 -8.07 -12.15
CA LEU A 101 -6.70 -7.02 -11.18
C LEU A 101 -6.49 -7.63 -9.79
N PRO A 102 -5.43 -7.24 -9.06
CA PRO A 102 -5.23 -7.64 -7.69
C PRO A 102 -6.39 -7.24 -6.79
N GLN A 103 -6.72 -8.08 -5.82
CA GLN A 103 -7.69 -7.80 -4.77
C GLN A 103 -6.98 -7.57 -3.45
N LEU A 104 -7.52 -6.67 -2.64
CA LEU A 104 -7.04 -6.38 -1.29
C LEU A 104 -8.13 -6.69 -0.26
N ASP A 105 -7.74 -7.29 0.86
CA ASP A 105 -8.52 -7.29 2.10
C ASP A 105 -7.64 -6.74 3.22
N VAL A 106 -7.95 -5.51 3.64
CA VAL A 106 -7.23 -4.79 4.69
C VAL A 106 -8.04 -4.85 5.97
N THR A 107 -7.41 -5.34 7.02
CA THR A 107 -7.92 -5.30 8.39
C THR A 107 -7.04 -4.40 9.23
N ALA A 108 -7.67 -3.46 9.94
CA ALA A 108 -7.02 -2.54 10.87
C ALA A 108 -7.68 -2.68 12.25
N LEU A 109 -6.88 -2.90 13.30
CA LEU A 109 -7.37 -3.12 14.67
C LEU A 109 -8.45 -4.22 14.76
N GLY A 110 -8.27 -5.30 13.98
CA GLY A 110 -9.22 -6.40 13.89
C GLY A 110 -10.59 -6.05 13.26
N ARG A 111 -10.64 -5.00 12.45
CA ARG A 111 -11.82 -4.56 11.68
C ARG A 111 -11.48 -4.40 10.21
N SER A 112 -12.34 -4.92 9.32
CA SER A 112 -12.15 -4.75 7.87
C SER A 112 -12.30 -3.27 7.48
N LEU A 113 -11.33 -2.77 6.71
CA LEU A 113 -11.20 -1.37 6.29
C LEU A 113 -11.40 -1.22 4.77
N ILE A 114 -10.65 -2.01 4.00
CA ILE A 114 -10.72 -2.08 2.53
C ILE A 114 -10.98 -3.54 2.16
N HIS A 115 -11.83 -3.77 1.19
CA HIS A 115 -12.11 -5.09 0.68
C HIS A 115 -12.57 -5.03 -0.78
N GLY A 116 -11.88 -5.75 -1.67
CA GLY A 116 -12.29 -5.97 -3.06
C GLY A 116 -11.20 -5.68 -4.08
N ASP A 117 -11.61 -5.48 -5.33
CA ASP A 117 -10.71 -5.21 -6.44
C ASP A 117 -9.98 -3.87 -6.28
N TRP A 118 -8.66 -3.90 -6.45
CA TRP A 118 -7.85 -2.71 -6.61
C TRP A 118 -7.84 -2.35 -8.09
N ASN A 119 -8.74 -1.45 -8.49
CA ASN A 119 -8.98 -1.09 -9.88
C ASN A 119 -7.97 -0.06 -10.38
N LEU A 120 -7.67 -0.10 -11.68
CA LEU A 120 -6.75 0.80 -12.35
C LEU A 120 -7.31 1.22 -13.71
N LYS A 121 -7.25 2.51 -14.02
CA LYS A 121 -7.36 3.04 -15.38
C LYS A 121 -6.12 3.84 -15.69
N LEU A 122 -5.56 3.62 -16.88
CA LEU A 122 -4.37 4.29 -17.35
C LEU A 122 -4.60 4.78 -18.78
N THR A 123 -4.22 6.02 -19.05
CA THR A 123 -4.25 6.63 -20.37
C THR A 123 -2.91 7.31 -20.60
N ILE A 124 -2.31 7.07 -21.77
CA ILE A 124 -1.01 7.62 -22.17
C ILE A 124 -1.21 8.36 -23.50
N GLY A 125 -0.87 9.65 -23.54
CA GLY A 125 -1.08 10.47 -24.73
C GLY A 125 -2.55 10.58 -25.17
N GLY A 126 -3.49 10.42 -24.24
CA GLY A 126 -4.94 10.37 -24.53
C GLY A 126 -5.45 9.00 -25.00
N VAL A 127 -4.58 7.99 -25.12
CA VAL A 127 -4.94 6.63 -25.53
C VAL A 127 -5.04 5.72 -24.30
N PRO A 128 -6.17 5.03 -24.07
CA PRO A 128 -6.29 4.04 -23.00
C PRO A 128 -5.24 2.93 -23.17
N VAL A 129 -4.59 2.56 -22.07
CA VAL A 129 -3.66 1.44 -22.06
C VAL A 129 -4.42 0.17 -21.71
N GLU A 130 -4.37 -0.82 -22.61
CA GLU A 130 -4.83 -2.17 -22.31
C GLU A 130 -3.74 -2.92 -21.54
N LEU A 131 -4.10 -3.37 -20.35
CA LEU A 131 -3.23 -4.11 -19.46
C LEU A 131 -3.45 -5.60 -19.75
N ALA A 132 -2.51 -6.24 -20.44
CA ALA A 132 -2.74 -7.55 -21.06
C ALA A 132 -1.98 -8.71 -20.38
N GLU A 133 -1.08 -8.41 -19.45
CA GLU A 133 -0.26 -9.42 -18.77
C GLU A 133 -0.76 -9.75 -17.37
N GLU A 134 -0.29 -10.88 -16.85
CA GLU A 134 -0.57 -11.31 -15.48
C GLU A 134 0.32 -10.56 -14.47
N TRP A 135 -0.21 -10.36 -13.27
CA TRP A 135 0.57 -9.82 -12.17
C TRP A 135 1.52 -10.88 -11.61
N SER A 136 2.75 -10.47 -11.34
CA SER A 136 3.77 -11.29 -10.69
C SER A 136 4.31 -10.59 -9.45
N CYS A 137 4.65 -11.35 -8.42
CA CYS A 137 5.36 -10.82 -7.26
C CYS A 137 6.84 -10.67 -7.61
N VAL A 138 7.33 -9.44 -7.68
CA VAL A 138 8.74 -9.15 -8.00
C VAL A 138 9.58 -8.84 -6.77
N CYS A 139 8.94 -8.46 -5.66
CA CYS A 139 9.61 -8.29 -4.38
C CYS A 139 8.68 -8.71 -3.24
N TRP A 140 9.22 -9.45 -2.28
CA TRP A 140 8.57 -9.77 -1.01
C TRP A 140 9.60 -9.62 0.10
N GLN A 141 9.26 -8.82 1.13
CA GLN A 141 10.07 -8.69 2.33
C GLN A 141 9.19 -8.74 3.58
N SER A 142 9.71 -9.36 4.63
CA SER A 142 9.05 -9.47 5.92
C SER A 142 10.11 -9.40 7.00
N ASP A 143 10.14 -8.28 7.70
CA ASP A 143 11.15 -7.96 8.73
C ASP A 143 10.46 -7.47 10.01
N PRO A 144 11.20 -7.16 11.11
CA PRO A 144 10.61 -6.71 12.36
C PRO A 144 9.87 -5.36 12.33
N ASP A 145 10.06 -4.53 11.30
CA ASP A 145 9.51 -3.18 11.20
C ASP A 145 8.31 -3.10 10.24
N ALA A 146 8.36 -3.85 9.14
CA ALA A 146 7.28 -3.88 8.15
C ALA A 146 7.20 -5.22 7.38
N ASP A 147 6.05 -5.41 6.74
CA ASP A 147 5.93 -6.31 5.60
C ASP A 147 5.79 -5.49 4.32
N TYR A 148 6.33 -6.04 3.23
CA TYR A 148 6.32 -5.41 1.93
C TYR A 148 6.10 -6.41 0.81
N ILE A 149 5.32 -5.98 -0.18
CA ILE A 149 5.19 -6.67 -1.46
C ILE A 149 5.15 -5.66 -2.61
N GLU A 150 5.83 -6.03 -3.68
CA GLU A 150 5.75 -5.36 -4.97
C GLU A 150 5.23 -6.34 -6.01
N LEU A 151 4.08 -6.01 -6.59
CA LEU A 151 3.53 -6.70 -7.74
C LEU A 151 3.88 -5.93 -9.00
N GLN A 152 4.23 -6.63 -10.06
CA GLN A 152 4.53 -6.05 -11.36
C GLN A 152 3.67 -6.69 -12.43
N MET A 153 3.23 -5.85 -13.37
CA MET A 153 2.64 -6.27 -14.63
C MET A 153 3.32 -5.49 -15.74
N ALA A 154 3.79 -6.18 -16.78
CA ALA A 154 4.34 -5.52 -17.94
C ALA A 154 3.21 -5.06 -18.87
N GLY A 155 3.44 -3.94 -19.54
CA GLY A 155 2.60 -3.42 -20.61
C GLY A 155 3.33 -3.45 -21.95
N PRO A 156 2.73 -2.88 -23.00
CA PRO A 156 3.36 -2.82 -24.31
C PRO A 156 4.75 -2.15 -24.27
N GLY A 157 5.73 -2.78 -24.92
CA GLY A 157 7.09 -2.25 -25.03
C GLY A 157 7.86 -2.29 -23.71
N LYS A 158 8.23 -1.11 -23.19
CA LYS A 158 8.92 -0.96 -21.89
C LYS A 158 7.99 -0.51 -20.76
N LEU A 159 6.70 -0.32 -21.06
CA LEU A 159 5.74 0.12 -20.07
C LEU A 159 5.65 -0.92 -18.96
N ARG A 160 5.68 -0.43 -17.72
CA ARG A 160 5.53 -1.25 -16.53
C ARG A 160 4.57 -0.57 -15.58
N VAL A 161 3.71 -1.38 -14.96
CA VAL A 161 2.89 -0.96 -13.82
C VAL A 161 3.25 -1.81 -12.62
N GLU A 162 3.54 -1.15 -11.50
CA GLU A 162 3.87 -1.81 -10.25
C GLU A 162 2.90 -1.38 -9.16
N ARG A 163 2.55 -2.32 -8.27
CA ARG A 163 1.77 -2.07 -7.07
C ARG A 163 2.60 -2.39 -5.85
N LEU A 164 2.81 -1.38 -5.04
CA LEU A 164 3.59 -1.46 -3.83
C LEU A 164 2.62 -1.47 -2.64
N VAL A 165 2.83 -2.41 -1.72
CA VAL A 165 2.09 -2.46 -0.45
C VAL A 165 3.08 -2.62 0.69
N LEU A 166 3.12 -1.63 1.59
CA LEU A 166 3.88 -1.70 2.83
C LEU A 166 2.94 -1.64 4.02
N LEU A 167 3.01 -2.62 4.92
CA LEU A 167 2.29 -2.63 6.18
C LEU A 167 3.28 -2.48 7.34
N SER A 168 3.17 -1.41 8.12
CA SER A 168 3.99 -1.29 9.33
C SER A 168 3.53 -2.24 10.43
N ARG A 169 4.49 -2.90 11.10
CA ARG A 169 4.21 -3.77 12.25
C ARG A 169 3.99 -2.99 13.55
N LYS A 170 4.52 -1.78 13.64
CA LYS A 170 4.58 -0.98 14.88
C LYS A 170 3.72 0.27 14.80
N GLU A 171 3.76 0.97 13.68
CA GLU A 171 3.25 2.34 13.56
C GLU A 171 1.80 2.44 13.05
N ARG A 172 1.16 1.29 12.77
CA ARG A 172 -0.26 1.20 12.38
C ARG A 172 -0.62 2.11 11.20
N PHE A 173 0.17 1.96 10.14
CA PHE A 173 -0.07 2.56 8.84
C PHE A 173 0.14 1.55 7.73
N LEU A 174 -0.47 1.85 6.58
CA LEU A 174 -0.35 1.13 5.33
C LEU A 174 0.00 2.13 4.23
N VAL A 175 0.99 1.81 3.42
CA VAL A 175 1.21 2.48 2.14
C VAL A 175 0.74 1.55 1.04
N VAL A 176 -0.16 2.05 0.19
CA VAL A 176 -0.47 1.45 -1.10
C VAL A 176 -0.10 2.44 -2.18
N ALA A 177 0.59 1.99 -3.22
CA ALA A 177 0.99 2.86 -4.31
C ALA A 177 0.94 2.12 -5.63
N ASP A 178 0.57 2.83 -6.68
CA ASP A 178 0.84 2.40 -8.04
C ASP A 178 2.03 3.22 -8.59
N SER A 179 2.89 2.56 -9.34
CA SER A 179 4.01 3.13 -10.10
C SER A 179 3.81 2.80 -11.57
N VAL A 180 3.95 3.78 -12.44
CA VAL A 180 3.99 3.61 -13.90
C VAL A 180 5.37 4.06 -14.35
N SER A 181 6.06 3.23 -15.13
CA SER A 181 7.38 3.56 -15.67
C SER A 181 7.58 3.02 -17.08
N GLY A 182 8.61 3.51 -17.78
CA GLY A 182 8.91 3.08 -19.14
C GLY A 182 7.90 3.56 -20.19
N VAL A 183 7.19 4.66 -19.91
CA VAL A 183 6.28 5.28 -20.88
C VAL A 183 7.10 5.77 -22.10
N PRO A 184 6.75 5.34 -23.32
CA PRO A 184 7.52 5.70 -24.50
C PRO A 184 7.37 7.18 -24.82
N LEU A 185 8.44 7.79 -25.34
CA LEU A 185 8.35 9.10 -25.96
C LEU A 185 7.57 8.98 -27.27
N ALA A 186 6.73 9.96 -27.58
CA ALA A 186 6.10 10.06 -28.90
C ALA A 186 7.13 10.49 -29.94
N ASP A 187 6.93 10.07 -31.19
CA ASP A 187 7.76 10.52 -32.31
C ASP A 187 7.74 12.05 -32.38
N ALA A 188 8.93 12.65 -32.44
CA ALA A 188 9.03 14.07 -32.69
C ALA A 188 8.51 14.37 -34.10
N SER A 189 7.75 15.46 -34.25
CA SER A 189 7.26 15.89 -35.56
C SER A 189 8.44 15.93 -36.56
N PRO A 190 8.30 15.33 -37.76
CA PRO A 190 9.40 15.21 -38.73
C PRO A 190 9.94 16.55 -39.25
N ARG A 191 9.33 17.68 -38.84
CA ARG A 191 9.74 19.04 -39.20
C ARG A 191 10.98 19.54 -38.44
N ILE A 192 11.43 18.86 -37.39
CA ILE A 192 12.61 19.26 -36.61
C ILE A 192 13.63 18.11 -36.59
N ARG A 193 14.68 18.21 -37.41
CA ARG A 193 15.82 17.27 -37.34
C ARG A 193 16.55 17.46 -36.01
N GLY A 194 16.69 16.37 -35.24
CA GLY A 194 17.40 16.37 -33.96
C GLY A 194 16.52 16.59 -32.72
N ALA A 195 15.19 16.64 -32.87
CA ALA A 195 14.30 16.69 -31.71
C ALA A 195 14.26 15.33 -30.99
N GLU A 196 14.58 15.34 -29.70
CA GLU A 196 14.26 14.21 -28.81
C GLU A 196 12.74 13.96 -28.81
N GLY A 197 12.33 12.71 -28.60
CA GLY A 197 10.92 12.34 -28.62
C GLY A 197 10.09 13.16 -27.61
N VAL A 198 8.81 13.36 -27.91
CA VAL A 198 7.93 14.22 -27.10
C VAL A 198 7.45 13.45 -25.88
N ARG A 199 7.64 14.04 -24.70
CA ARG A 199 7.11 13.52 -23.43
C ARG A 199 5.58 13.38 -23.52
N GLN A 200 5.07 12.22 -23.11
CA GLN A 200 3.64 11.95 -23.17
C GLN A 200 2.96 12.25 -21.84
N ARG A 201 1.70 12.70 -21.91
CA ARG A 201 0.85 12.87 -20.73
C ARG A 201 0.36 11.52 -20.24
N ILE A 202 0.50 11.28 -18.94
CA ILE A 202 0.05 10.08 -18.24
C ILE A 202 -1.14 10.48 -17.38
N GLU A 203 -2.30 9.87 -17.58
CA GLU A 203 -3.48 10.03 -16.74
C GLU A 203 -3.79 8.70 -16.07
N TYR A 204 -3.82 8.72 -14.75
CA TYR A 204 -3.94 7.55 -13.90
C TYR A 204 -5.13 7.72 -12.96
N GLU A 205 -5.87 6.64 -12.76
CA GLU A 205 -6.94 6.55 -11.77
C GLU A 205 -6.93 5.19 -11.10
N SER A 206 -6.96 5.18 -9.77
CA SER A 206 -6.99 3.97 -8.96
C SER A 206 -8.18 4.01 -8.01
N ARG A 207 -8.82 2.85 -7.80
CA ARG A 207 -9.96 2.72 -6.88
C ARG A 207 -9.75 1.58 -5.90
N LEU A 208 -10.05 1.88 -4.63
CA LEU A 208 -10.08 0.93 -3.53
C LEU A 208 -11.48 0.94 -2.90
N SER A 209 -12.02 -0.25 -2.67
CA SER A 209 -13.34 -0.42 -2.08
C SER A 209 -13.27 -0.45 -0.56
N LEU A 210 -13.97 0.46 0.11
CA LEU A 210 -14.18 0.44 1.55
C LEU A 210 -15.09 -0.72 1.94
N SER A 211 -14.76 -1.36 3.06
CA SER A 211 -15.56 -2.46 3.60
C SER A 211 -16.94 -1.99 4.07
N PRO A 212 -17.96 -2.86 4.07
CA PRO A 212 -19.30 -2.51 4.55
C PRO A 212 -19.29 -1.87 5.95
N GLY A 213 -20.03 -0.78 6.10
CA GLY A 213 -20.12 -0.02 7.36
C GLY A 213 -19.00 0.99 7.58
N MET A 214 -18.02 1.09 6.67
CA MET A 214 -17.08 2.21 6.64
C MET A 214 -17.68 3.39 5.88
N VAL A 215 -17.49 4.59 6.41
CA VAL A 215 -17.93 5.84 5.78
C VAL A 215 -16.71 6.74 5.64
N GLY A 216 -16.42 7.15 4.40
CA GLY A 216 -15.32 8.05 4.11
C GLY A 216 -15.78 9.44 3.67
N ALA A 217 -14.95 10.44 3.95
CA ALA A 217 -15.11 11.81 3.48
C ALA A 217 -13.75 12.47 3.27
N CYS A 218 -13.65 13.35 2.27
CA CYS A 218 -12.48 14.22 2.10
C CYS A 218 -12.59 15.46 2.99
N ASP A 219 -11.45 15.94 3.48
CA ASP A 219 -11.39 17.17 4.26
C ASP A 219 -11.68 18.41 3.40
N GLY A 220 -12.32 19.42 3.99
CA GLY A 220 -12.71 20.65 3.28
C GLY A 220 -11.57 21.66 3.10
N THR A 221 -10.55 21.60 3.95
CA THR A 221 -9.46 22.58 4.00
C THR A 221 -8.21 22.05 3.30
N THR A 222 -7.88 20.80 3.56
CA THR A 222 -6.75 20.06 3.02
C THR A 222 -7.23 18.96 2.07
N ARG A 223 -6.30 18.27 1.41
CA ARG A 223 -6.61 17.14 0.53
C ARG A 223 -6.51 15.77 1.20
N GLU A 224 -6.63 15.70 2.53
CA GLU A 224 -6.69 14.41 3.24
C GLU A 224 -8.08 13.75 3.11
N GLY A 225 -8.12 12.44 3.28
CA GLY A 225 -9.35 11.68 3.49
C GLY A 225 -9.47 11.22 4.94
N ARG A 226 -10.69 10.97 5.39
CA ARG A 226 -11.00 10.35 6.69
C ARG A 226 -11.97 9.21 6.47
N ILE A 227 -11.72 8.07 7.11
CA ILE A 227 -12.62 6.92 7.13
C ILE A 227 -13.03 6.68 8.58
N ASN A 228 -14.33 6.55 8.80
CA ASN A 228 -14.90 6.24 10.11
C ASN A 228 -15.73 4.97 10.00
N GLY A 229 -15.61 4.12 11.02
CA GLY A 229 -16.44 2.94 11.20
C GLY A 229 -16.62 2.64 12.69
N ASN A 230 -17.20 1.49 12.99
CA ASN A 230 -17.39 1.07 14.38
C ASN A 230 -16.04 0.82 15.08
N ARG A 231 -15.63 1.75 15.94
CA ARG A 231 -14.36 1.74 16.71
C ARG A 231 -13.09 1.77 15.84
N LEU A 232 -13.22 2.09 14.55
CA LEU A 232 -12.09 2.29 13.64
C LEU A 232 -12.15 3.71 13.07
N LYS A 233 -11.02 4.42 13.15
CA LYS A 233 -10.81 5.71 12.50
C LYS A 233 -9.50 5.65 11.74
N ALA A 234 -9.52 6.04 10.49
CA ALA A 234 -8.33 6.13 9.66
C ALA A 234 -8.28 7.48 8.93
N ARG A 235 -7.07 7.93 8.64
CA ARG A 235 -6.78 9.06 7.75
C ARG A 235 -6.12 8.55 6.48
N ILE A 236 -6.34 9.24 5.38
CA ILE A 236 -5.79 8.93 4.06
C ILE A 236 -4.99 10.13 3.56
N PHE A 237 -3.73 9.92 3.18
CA PHE A 237 -2.84 10.96 2.69
C PHE A 237 -2.35 10.64 1.27
N PRO A 238 -2.76 11.40 0.25
CA PRO A 238 -2.29 11.21 -1.11
C PRO A 238 -0.99 12.00 -1.30
N LEU A 239 0.17 11.37 -1.03
CA LEU A 239 1.41 12.13 -0.83
C LEU A 239 1.90 12.89 -2.07
N GLY A 240 1.55 12.40 -3.27
CA GLY A 240 1.85 13.08 -4.53
C GLY A 240 0.93 14.25 -4.87
N ILE A 241 -0.07 14.53 -4.04
CA ILE A 241 -0.97 15.68 -4.18
C ILE A 241 -0.60 16.74 -3.14
N PRO A 242 -0.43 18.03 -3.52
CA PRO A 242 -0.19 19.09 -2.55
C PRO A 242 -1.28 19.15 -1.47
N GLN A 243 -0.88 19.36 -0.21
CA GLN A 243 -1.80 19.41 0.92
C GLN A 243 -2.85 20.52 0.79
N ASP A 244 -2.40 21.74 0.50
CA ASP A 244 -3.24 22.94 0.57
C ASP A 244 -4.08 23.11 -0.69
N ARG A 245 -5.40 23.23 -0.51
CA ARG A 245 -6.36 23.36 -1.61
C ARG A 245 -6.17 24.63 -2.46
N VAL A 246 -5.50 25.65 -1.93
CA VAL A 246 -5.15 26.87 -2.65
C VAL A 246 -4.19 26.60 -3.81
N LEU A 247 -3.38 25.56 -3.73
CA LEU A 247 -2.48 25.15 -4.81
C LEU A 247 -3.28 24.42 -5.88
N SER A 248 -3.42 25.00 -7.06
CA SER A 248 -4.08 24.33 -8.20
C SER A 248 -3.30 23.08 -8.60
N THR A 249 -4.02 22.00 -8.87
CA THR A 249 -3.42 20.73 -9.26
C THR A 249 -4.44 19.89 -10.06
N PRO A 250 -3.99 19.13 -11.07
CA PRO A 250 -4.85 18.19 -11.79
C PRO A 250 -5.08 16.87 -11.03
N HIS A 251 -4.37 16.65 -9.91
CA HIS A 251 -4.56 15.44 -9.10
C HIS A 251 -5.78 15.55 -8.19
N GLN A 252 -6.38 14.40 -7.85
CA GLN A 252 -7.55 14.35 -6.97
C GLN A 252 -7.54 13.12 -6.08
N LEU A 253 -7.88 13.31 -4.80
CA LEU A 253 -8.42 12.26 -3.94
C LEU A 253 -9.91 12.55 -3.76
N SER A 254 -10.77 11.59 -4.07
CA SER A 254 -12.19 11.63 -3.75
C SER A 254 -12.60 10.36 -3.00
N ILE A 255 -13.68 10.47 -2.22
CA ILE A 255 -14.35 9.32 -1.63
C ILE A 255 -15.81 9.39 -2.06
N GLU A 256 -16.23 8.44 -2.89
CA GLU A 256 -17.53 8.41 -3.55
C GLU A 256 -18.25 7.12 -3.16
N GLY A 257 -19.29 7.23 -2.33
CA GLY A 257 -19.95 6.06 -1.74
C GLY A 257 -18.97 5.23 -0.92
N ASN A 258 -18.69 4.01 -1.37
CA ASN A 258 -17.70 3.12 -0.75
C ASN A 258 -16.35 3.10 -1.49
N GLN A 259 -16.10 3.98 -2.46
CA GLN A 259 -14.86 3.97 -3.24
C GLN A 259 -13.93 5.09 -2.81
N VAL A 260 -12.69 4.75 -2.47
CA VAL A 260 -11.58 5.71 -2.40
C VAL A 260 -10.97 5.78 -3.80
N ILE A 261 -10.96 6.97 -4.40
CA ILE A 261 -10.52 7.19 -5.78
C ILE A 261 -9.34 8.16 -5.78
N LEU A 262 -8.21 7.71 -6.33
CA LEU A 262 -7.00 8.51 -6.50
C LEU A 262 -6.77 8.76 -7.99
N LYS A 263 -6.71 10.02 -8.40
CA LYS A 263 -6.39 10.45 -9.77
C LYS A 263 -5.09 11.24 -9.81
N HIS A 264 -4.17 10.85 -10.68
CA HIS A 264 -2.94 11.59 -10.91
C HIS A 264 -2.71 11.87 -12.40
N VAL A 265 -2.05 12.98 -12.68
CA VAL A 265 -1.59 13.35 -14.01
C VAL A 265 -0.09 13.61 -13.95
N ALA A 266 0.68 13.03 -14.86
CA ALA A 266 2.10 13.31 -15.01
C ALA A 266 2.46 13.50 -16.49
N GLU A 267 3.70 13.89 -16.76
CA GLU A 267 4.26 13.97 -18.09
C GLU A 267 5.66 13.35 -18.10
N GLY A 268 5.99 12.63 -19.17
CA GLY A 268 7.30 12.00 -19.34
C GLY A 268 7.22 10.49 -19.24
N GLU A 269 8.25 9.90 -18.62
CA GLU A 269 8.48 8.46 -18.65
C GLU A 269 7.88 7.69 -17.45
N GLY A 270 7.36 8.39 -16.43
CA GLY A 270 6.83 7.73 -15.24
C GLY A 270 5.96 8.57 -14.31
N LEU A 271 5.29 7.88 -13.40
CA LEU A 271 4.36 8.42 -12.40
C LEU A 271 4.40 7.52 -11.15
N PHE A 272 4.43 8.11 -9.96
CA PHE A 272 4.28 7.39 -8.69
C PHE A 272 3.17 8.02 -7.84
N ALA A 273 2.17 7.22 -7.48
CA ALA A 273 0.96 7.67 -6.78
C ALA A 273 0.76 6.94 -5.43
N PRO A 274 1.52 7.33 -4.38
CA PRO A 274 1.39 6.71 -3.07
C PRO A 274 0.22 7.29 -2.25
N LEU A 275 -0.52 6.39 -1.61
CA LEU A 275 -1.60 6.66 -0.68
C LEU A 275 -1.27 6.03 0.67
N VAL A 276 -1.22 6.85 1.73
CA VAL A 276 -0.93 6.38 3.09
C VAL A 276 -2.20 6.36 3.92
N PHE A 277 -2.53 5.21 4.48
CA PHE A 277 -3.59 5.02 5.47
C PHE A 277 -2.98 4.98 6.86
N VAL A 278 -3.52 5.77 7.80
CA VAL A 278 -3.04 5.81 9.19
C VAL A 278 -4.20 5.63 10.15
N TRP A 279 -4.12 4.63 11.01
CA TRP A 279 -5.12 4.34 12.05
C TRP A 279 -4.52 4.23 13.45
N HIS A 280 -3.27 4.66 13.64
CA HIS A 280 -2.68 4.76 14.98
C HIS A 280 -3.53 5.67 15.88
N PRO A 281 -4.00 5.22 17.06
CA PRO A 281 -4.93 5.99 17.90
C PRO A 281 -4.46 7.40 18.22
N GLU A 282 -3.15 7.56 18.45
CA GLU A 282 -2.54 8.86 18.75
C GLU A 282 -2.32 9.72 17.51
N ARG A 283 -2.20 9.14 16.31
CA ARG A 283 -1.89 9.89 15.06
C ARG A 283 -3.15 10.28 14.26
N THR A 284 -4.30 9.71 14.59
CA THR A 284 -5.57 10.04 13.92
C THR A 284 -6.12 11.43 14.27
N ARG A 285 -5.55 12.11 15.28
CA ARG A 285 -6.04 13.40 15.78
C ARG A 285 -5.01 14.52 15.77
N VAL A 286 -3.74 14.21 15.48
CA VAL A 286 -2.65 15.20 15.47
C VAL A 286 -2.66 16.02 14.20
N GLU A 287 -2.07 17.21 14.28
CA GLU A 287 -1.77 18.02 13.12
C GLU A 287 -0.89 17.25 12.13
N THR A 288 -1.14 17.51 10.84
CA THR A 288 -0.45 16.84 9.74
C THR A 288 0.15 17.85 8.80
N THR A 289 1.32 17.52 8.26
CA THR A 289 1.80 18.17 7.04
C THR A 289 2.35 17.14 6.07
N TRP A 290 2.11 17.29 4.78
CA TRP A 290 2.83 16.52 3.78
C TRP A 290 3.21 17.35 2.57
N ARG A 291 4.31 16.94 1.93
CA ARG A 291 4.83 17.62 0.75
C ARG A 291 5.68 16.68 -0.10
N LYS A 292 5.72 17.01 -1.38
CA LYS A 292 6.74 16.52 -2.30
C LYS A 292 8.08 17.21 -1.99
N LEU A 293 9.14 16.43 -2.11
CA LEU A 293 10.52 16.84 -1.86
C LEU A 293 11.27 16.96 -3.17
N THR A 294 12.33 17.76 -3.15
CA THR A 294 13.30 17.80 -4.25
C THR A 294 14.17 16.55 -4.19
N VAL A 295 14.25 15.85 -5.32
CA VAL A 295 15.19 14.74 -5.52
C VAL A 295 16.30 15.23 -6.43
N THR A 296 17.54 14.91 -6.08
CA THR A 296 18.71 15.24 -6.89
C THR A 296 19.49 14.00 -7.30
N GLU A 297 20.20 14.11 -8.41
CA GLU A 297 21.13 13.11 -8.95
C GLU A 297 22.35 13.89 -9.46
N ASN A 298 23.56 13.50 -9.05
CA ASN A 298 24.81 14.20 -9.43
C ASN A 298 24.75 15.73 -9.27
N GLY A 299 24.12 16.22 -8.19
CA GLY A 299 24.00 17.64 -7.89
C GLY A 299 22.95 18.41 -8.70
N GLN A 300 22.17 17.72 -9.55
CA GLN A 300 21.10 18.31 -10.37
C GLN A 300 19.73 17.83 -9.90
N VAL A 301 18.72 18.69 -9.97
CA VAL A 301 17.33 18.29 -9.68
C VAL A 301 16.82 17.39 -10.79
N VAL A 302 16.24 16.24 -10.43
CA VAL A 302 15.60 15.34 -11.39
C VAL A 302 14.10 15.60 -11.50
N GLY A 303 13.54 15.32 -12.68
CA GLY A 303 12.11 15.41 -12.90
C GLY A 303 11.32 14.34 -12.14
N PRO A 304 10.03 14.56 -11.86
CA PRO A 304 9.18 13.58 -11.20
C PRO A 304 8.95 12.29 -11.99
N ASP A 305 9.17 12.32 -13.30
CA ASP A 305 9.17 11.17 -14.18
C ASP A 305 10.43 10.31 -14.02
N ALA A 306 11.51 10.88 -13.49
CA ALA A 306 12.74 10.16 -13.18
C ALA A 306 12.74 9.63 -11.75
N GLY A 307 12.40 10.46 -10.75
CA GLY A 307 12.34 10.06 -9.35
C GLY A 307 11.60 11.05 -8.46
N VAL A 308 11.05 10.56 -7.36
CA VAL A 308 10.24 11.36 -6.43
C VAL A 308 10.57 11.05 -4.97
N GLY A 309 10.32 12.05 -4.12
CA GLY A 309 10.40 11.94 -2.67
C GLY A 309 9.22 12.64 -2.03
N TYR A 310 8.68 12.06 -0.97
CA TYR A 310 7.56 12.60 -0.21
C TYR A 310 7.84 12.52 1.27
N ARG A 311 7.39 13.52 2.03
CA ARG A 311 7.39 13.50 3.50
C ARG A 311 6.00 13.72 4.02
N LEU A 312 5.57 12.86 4.93
CA LEU A 312 4.38 13.00 5.76
C LEU A 312 4.83 13.19 7.21
N LYS A 313 4.36 14.23 7.89
CA LYS A 313 4.58 14.49 9.31
C LYS A 313 3.25 14.43 10.05
N LEU A 314 3.20 13.66 11.14
CA LEU A 314 2.03 13.42 11.99
C LEU A 314 2.44 13.63 13.46
N GLY A 315 2.29 14.84 13.96
CA GLY A 315 2.92 15.24 15.22
C GLY A 315 4.44 15.08 15.13
N ASP A 316 5.02 14.27 16.02
CA ASP A 316 6.47 14.02 16.06
C ASP A 316 6.92 12.92 15.10
N TYR A 317 5.99 12.08 14.65
CA TYR A 317 6.32 11.04 13.68
C TYR A 317 6.36 11.54 12.27
N GLN A 318 7.27 10.96 11.50
CA GLN A 318 7.49 11.35 10.14
C GLN A 318 7.79 10.12 9.28
N LEU A 319 7.21 10.12 8.09
CA LEU A 319 7.43 9.10 7.07
C LEU A 319 8.03 9.78 5.83
N LEU A 320 9.19 9.29 5.42
CA LEU A 320 9.81 9.56 4.12
C LEU A 320 9.48 8.39 3.18
N VAL A 321 9.04 8.71 1.96
CA VAL A 321 8.87 7.75 0.87
C VAL A 321 9.61 8.26 -0.34
N THR A 322 10.53 7.47 -0.90
CA THR A 322 11.20 7.77 -2.17
C THR A 322 10.97 6.65 -3.17
N ARG A 323 10.90 7.01 -4.46
CA ARG A 323 10.83 6.06 -5.58
C ARG A 323 11.66 6.56 -6.75
N THR A 324 12.49 5.67 -7.29
CA THR A 324 13.19 5.83 -8.55
C THR A 324 12.37 5.18 -9.66
N LEU A 325 12.01 5.96 -10.69
CA LEU A 325 11.19 5.53 -11.82
C LEU A 325 12.01 5.28 -13.09
N LYS A 326 13.14 5.98 -13.22
CA LYS A 326 14.09 5.82 -14.32
C LYS A 326 15.45 5.44 -13.76
N LYS A 327 15.98 4.26 -14.14
CA LYS A 327 17.34 3.85 -13.77
C LYS A 327 18.37 4.70 -14.51
N SER A 328 19.32 5.26 -13.78
CA SER A 328 20.40 6.12 -14.30
C SER A 328 21.79 5.58 -13.98
N GLY A 329 21.91 4.56 -13.12
CA GLY A 329 23.19 4.06 -12.62
C GLY A 329 23.85 4.96 -11.56
N HIS A 330 23.21 6.07 -11.19
CA HIS A 330 23.67 7.00 -10.16
C HIS A 330 22.77 6.95 -8.93
N SER A 331 23.33 7.24 -7.76
CA SER A 331 22.53 7.40 -6.55
C SER A 331 21.72 8.69 -6.61
N ARG A 332 20.56 8.66 -5.96
CA ARG A 332 19.72 9.83 -5.78
C ARG A 332 19.72 10.27 -4.34
N ALA A 333 19.56 11.57 -4.15
CA ALA A 333 19.50 12.17 -2.83
C ALA A 333 18.15 12.85 -2.59
N CYS A 334 17.61 12.66 -1.39
CA CYS A 334 16.41 13.32 -0.89
C CYS A 334 16.62 13.66 0.59
N LEU A 335 16.50 14.94 0.98
CA LEU A 335 16.81 15.42 2.33
C LEU A 335 18.19 14.96 2.85
N GLY A 336 19.20 14.90 1.97
CA GLY A 336 20.55 14.47 2.33
C GLY A 336 20.74 12.94 2.45
N HIS A 337 19.69 12.13 2.34
CA HIS A 337 19.82 10.67 2.25
C HIS A 337 20.13 10.26 0.82
N HIS A 338 21.32 9.69 0.62
CA HIS A 338 21.78 9.17 -0.66
C HIS A 338 21.50 7.68 -0.77
N THR A 339 20.89 7.25 -1.87
CA THR A 339 20.53 5.85 -2.06
C THR A 339 20.59 5.40 -3.52
N PHE A 340 20.96 4.14 -3.72
CA PHE A 340 20.82 3.43 -5.00
C PHE A 340 19.52 2.62 -5.07
N ASN A 341 18.82 2.48 -3.93
CA ASN A 341 17.61 1.70 -3.83
C ASN A 341 16.50 2.33 -4.68
N GLU A 342 15.74 1.47 -5.34
CA GLU A 342 14.59 1.88 -6.14
C GLU A 342 13.49 2.48 -5.27
N THR A 343 13.23 1.90 -4.08
CA THR A 343 12.25 2.42 -3.12
C THR A 343 12.84 2.49 -1.71
N VAL A 344 12.57 3.59 -1.01
CA VAL A 344 12.89 3.73 0.42
C VAL A 344 11.66 4.19 1.18
N PHE A 345 11.35 3.48 2.27
CA PHE A 345 10.44 3.93 3.33
C PHE A 345 11.26 4.15 4.58
N ALA A 346 11.15 5.32 5.21
CA ALA A 346 11.97 5.64 6.37
C ALA A 346 11.26 6.56 7.37
N THR A 347 11.70 6.49 8.62
CA THR A 347 11.38 7.46 9.68
C THR A 347 12.54 8.43 9.88
N PHE A 348 12.36 9.32 10.85
CA PHE A 348 13.41 10.23 11.31
C PHE A 348 13.61 10.01 12.81
N ASP A 349 14.86 9.92 13.24
CA ASP A 349 15.21 9.85 14.66
C ASP A 349 15.06 11.22 15.35
N ALA A 350 15.41 11.28 16.64
CA ALA A 350 15.38 12.52 17.41
C ALA A 350 16.38 13.60 16.92
N ASN A 351 17.43 13.21 16.20
CA ASN A 351 18.43 14.12 15.62
C ASN A 351 18.05 14.56 14.21
N GLY A 352 16.99 13.99 13.63
CA GLY A 352 16.58 14.22 12.25
C GLY A 352 17.33 13.38 11.22
N GLU A 353 18.05 12.36 11.65
CA GLU A 353 18.67 11.36 10.79
C GLU A 353 17.60 10.39 10.25
N ILE A 354 17.81 9.93 9.01
CA ILE A 354 16.86 9.05 8.33
C ILE A 354 17.12 7.61 8.76
N GLU A 355 16.10 6.98 9.35
CA GLU A 355 16.11 5.58 9.78
C GLU A 355 15.23 4.75 8.83
N PRO A 356 15.81 3.92 7.95
CA PRO A 356 15.02 3.12 7.03
C PRO A 356 14.11 2.13 7.75
N ILE A 357 12.84 2.13 7.38
CA ILE A 357 11.91 1.02 7.66
C ILE A 357 12.17 -0.10 6.66
N LEU A 358 12.34 0.26 5.38
CA LEU A 358 12.55 -0.67 4.29
C LEU A 358 13.34 0.00 3.16
N MET A 359 14.23 -0.76 2.54
CA MET A 359 14.92 -0.39 1.30
C MET A 359 14.79 -1.52 0.28
N VAL A 360 14.45 -1.18 -0.95
CA VAL A 360 14.25 -2.13 -2.06
C VAL A 360 15.14 -1.74 -3.22
N GLU A 361 15.95 -2.66 -3.73
CA GLU A 361 16.94 -2.46 -4.80
C GLU A 361 16.34 -2.36 -6.21
#